data_AF-A0A4Y3QQ27-F1
#
_entry.id   AF-A0A4Y3QQ27-F1
#
_cell.length_a   1.000
_cell.length_b   1.000
_cell.length_c   1.000
_cell.angle_alpha   90.00
_cell.angle_beta   90.00
_cell.angle_gamma   90.00
#
_symmetry.space_group_name_H-M   'P 1'
#
loop_
_entity.id
_entity.type
_entity.pdbx_description
1 polymer ?
#
loop_
_entity_poly.entity_id
_entity_poly.type
_entity_poly.pdbx_seq_one_letter_code
_entity_poly.pdbx_strand_id
1 'polypeptide(L)'
;MTNRRANDNTQDRRAKKSVILAVVCTGVMMAAGCTPETESAGLTDPGATWQGGNITSSTAPGSSSTETRNIAQWSLPLDEFAPEFSNLDNYAEQLLLASCLSNENIKWPVPWQDIEEPTSPVFNQAGRRLFDLEIAQKYGFRTNLAPSKSSELWEAFVTYEPSEPGFQEAFDTCLEGIRKEHPVSSFDDSVLVTDLISQIQSEASLSPQVQQAADLWRSCMQPLGFGQIPASPSEFPSSELLTELGSAPPFKTIEPSAREVEVAVAYADCLDSSGYSAALYETEWTLQSEAIERDRANLDRVRDSVESRERDVRAIIAANAPRA
;
A
#
# COMPACT_ATOMS: atom_id res chain seq x y z
N MET A 1 39.57 44.98 -47.66
CA MET A 1 38.71 44.81 -48.84
C MET A 1 37.42 44.13 -48.39
N THR A 2 36.32 44.85 -48.56
CA THR A 2 34.94 44.54 -48.16
C THR A 2 34.18 43.88 -49.31
N ASN A 3 33.31 42.92 -49.01
CA ASN A 3 32.04 42.65 -49.71
C ASN A 3 31.19 41.75 -48.78
N ARG A 4 30.06 42.19 -48.21
CA ARG A 4 28.68 42.29 -48.78
C ARG A 4 28.26 40.97 -49.46
N ARG A 5 27.08 40.36 -49.27
CA ARG A 5 25.72 40.72 -48.80
C ARG A 5 24.99 39.36 -48.64
N ALA A 6 24.24 39.09 -47.58
CA ALA A 6 22.80 39.38 -47.35
C ALA A 6 21.82 38.33 -47.90
N ASN A 7 20.82 38.04 -47.04
CA ASN A 7 19.45 37.55 -47.30
C ASN A 7 19.28 36.11 -47.83
N ASP A 8 18.23 35.36 -47.50
CA ASP A 8 16.93 35.67 -46.90
C ASP A 8 16.28 34.38 -46.35
N ASN A 9 15.40 34.54 -45.36
CA ASN A 9 14.05 33.95 -45.17
C ASN A 9 13.69 32.60 -45.86
N THR A 10 12.90 31.68 -45.28
CA THR A 10 11.60 31.83 -44.57
C THR A 10 11.15 30.43 -44.09
N GLN A 11 10.69 30.29 -42.84
CA GLN A 11 9.32 29.88 -42.42
C GLN A 11 8.59 28.77 -43.18
N ASP A 12 8.22 27.69 -42.47
CA ASP A 12 6.83 27.19 -42.29
C ASP A 12 6.85 25.99 -41.30
N ARG A 13 6.31 26.04 -40.08
CA ARG A 13 4.90 25.93 -39.62
C ARG A 13 4.14 24.66 -40.07
N ARG A 14 3.49 24.02 -39.07
CA ARG A 14 2.42 22.98 -39.07
C ARG A 14 2.89 21.53 -39.28
N ALA A 15 2.35 20.50 -38.61
CA ALA A 15 1.21 20.38 -37.70
C ALA A 15 1.29 19.08 -36.89
N LYS A 16 0.67 19.11 -35.72
CA LYS A 16 0.28 17.97 -34.87
C LYS A 16 -0.49 16.90 -35.67
N LYS A 17 -0.25 15.61 -35.40
CA LYS A 17 -1.27 14.56 -35.51
C LYS A 17 -1.11 13.51 -34.40
N SER A 18 -2.10 13.51 -33.51
CA SER A 18 -2.45 12.41 -32.63
C SER A 18 -2.90 11.20 -33.45
N VAL A 19 -2.61 9.99 -32.98
CA VAL A 19 -3.20 8.76 -33.51
C VAL A 19 -4.03 8.12 -32.39
N ILE A 20 -5.35 8.21 -32.57
CA ILE A 20 -6.37 7.41 -31.91
C ILE A 20 -6.49 6.12 -32.72
N LEU A 21 -6.53 4.95 -32.07
CA LEU A 21 -7.02 3.73 -32.69
C LEU A 21 -8.09 3.10 -31.81
N ALA A 22 -9.35 3.33 -32.19
CA ALA A 22 -10.51 2.57 -31.74
C ALA A 22 -10.93 1.68 -32.93
N VAL A 23 -11.13 0.39 -32.68
CA VAL A 23 -11.84 -0.51 -33.61
C VAL A 23 -12.93 -1.20 -32.81
N VAL A 24 -14.17 -0.88 -33.19
CA VAL A 24 -15.42 -1.55 -32.82
C VAL A 24 -15.81 -2.47 -33.97
N CYS A 25 -16.28 -3.69 -33.68
CA CYS A 25 -17.25 -4.42 -34.53
C CYS A 25 -17.96 -5.55 -33.76
N THR A 26 -19.17 -5.23 -33.29
CA THR A 26 -20.45 -5.99 -33.37
C THR A 26 -20.47 -7.54 -33.41
N GLY A 27 -20.93 -8.16 -32.32
CA GLY A 27 -22.29 -8.72 -32.11
C GLY A 27 -22.82 -9.91 -32.94
N VAL A 28 -23.18 -11.02 -32.25
CA VAL A 28 -24.29 -11.96 -32.56
C VAL A 28 -24.91 -12.50 -31.25
N MET A 29 -26.22 -12.76 -31.29
CA MET A 29 -27.20 -12.97 -30.21
C MET A 29 -27.66 -14.45 -30.10
N MET A 30 -28.22 -14.83 -28.93
CA MET A 30 -29.18 -15.95 -28.61
C MET A 30 -28.63 -17.38 -28.45
N ALA A 31 -29.12 -18.29 -27.57
CA ALA A 31 -30.09 -18.32 -26.45
C ALA A 31 -30.06 -19.71 -25.73
N ALA A 32 -30.73 -19.80 -24.57
CA ALA A 32 -31.09 -20.98 -23.74
C ALA A 32 -29.95 -21.63 -22.91
N GLY A 33 -30.08 -21.96 -21.62
CA GLY A 33 -31.20 -22.07 -20.69
C GLY A 33 -30.97 -23.30 -19.82
N CYS A 34 -30.88 -23.15 -18.48
CA CYS A 34 -31.19 -24.16 -17.45
C CYS A 34 -31.00 -23.55 -16.05
N THR A 35 -32.08 -23.54 -15.26
CA THR A 35 -32.11 -23.32 -13.82
C THR A 35 -31.61 -24.55 -13.05
N PRO A 36 -31.21 -24.37 -11.78
CA PRO A 36 -32.04 -24.93 -10.70
C PRO A 36 -32.29 -23.96 -9.53
N GLU A 37 -33.51 -24.02 -8.98
CA GLU A 37 -33.91 -23.59 -7.62
C GLU A 37 -33.08 -24.35 -6.58
N THR A 38 -32.52 -23.73 -5.54
CA THR A 38 -33.00 -23.55 -4.15
C THR A 38 -31.77 -23.01 -3.39
N GLU A 39 -31.79 -22.19 -2.34
CA GLU A 39 -32.68 -22.05 -1.20
C GLU A 39 -32.40 -20.66 -0.58
N SER A 40 -33.44 -19.86 -0.38
CA SER A 40 -33.35 -18.57 0.30
C SER A 40 -33.21 -18.78 1.81
N ALA A 41 -32.00 -18.65 2.35
CA ALA A 41 -31.82 -18.44 3.79
C ALA A 41 -31.90 -16.93 4.07
N GLY A 42 -33.01 -16.51 4.67
CA GLY A 42 -33.26 -15.12 5.04
C GLY A 42 -32.28 -14.64 6.11
N LEU A 43 -31.56 -13.55 5.81
CA LEU A 43 -30.91 -12.70 6.80
C LEU A 43 -31.69 -11.38 6.86
N THR A 44 -32.84 -11.43 7.52
CA THR A 44 -33.50 -10.24 8.07
C THR A 44 -33.58 -10.43 9.57
N ASP A 45 -32.50 -10.11 10.27
CA ASP A 45 -32.57 -9.75 11.68
C ASP A 45 -32.00 -8.34 11.87
N PRO A 46 -32.84 -7.30 11.94
CA PRO A 46 -32.40 -5.92 12.15
C PRO A 46 -31.99 -5.63 13.62
N GLY A 47 -31.60 -6.64 14.40
CA GLY A 47 -31.23 -6.51 15.83
C GLY A 47 -29.83 -6.95 16.23
N ALA A 48 -29.00 -7.47 15.31
CA ALA A 48 -27.64 -7.93 15.64
C ALA A 48 -26.67 -6.74 15.76
N THR A 49 -26.55 -6.20 16.97
CA THR A 49 -25.44 -5.32 17.34
C THR A 49 -24.17 -6.17 17.45
N TRP A 50 -23.21 -5.93 16.54
CA TRP A 50 -21.91 -6.61 16.57
C TRP A 50 -21.13 -6.15 17.80
N GLN A 51 -20.93 -7.08 18.74
CA GLN A 51 -19.96 -6.96 19.83
C GLN A 51 -18.82 -7.93 19.53
N GLY A 52 -17.61 -7.39 19.39
CA GLY A 52 -16.41 -8.12 18.93
C GLY A 52 -16.11 -9.40 19.73
N GLY A 53 -16.53 -10.54 19.21
CA GLY A 53 -16.34 -11.85 19.82
C GLY A 53 -15.75 -12.86 18.84
N ASN A 54 -14.63 -13.48 19.24
CA ASN A 54 -14.04 -14.67 18.61
C ASN A 54 -15.10 -15.76 18.41
N ILE A 55 -15.33 -16.15 17.16
CA ILE A 55 -16.21 -17.28 16.84
C ILE A 55 -15.36 -18.56 16.93
N THR A 56 -15.41 -19.26 18.07
CA THR A 56 -14.84 -20.61 18.18
C THR A 56 -15.78 -21.65 17.58
N SER A 57 -15.47 -22.16 16.40
CA SER A 57 -16.07 -23.36 15.84
C SER A 57 -15.21 -24.59 16.17
N SER A 58 -15.81 -25.60 16.79
CA SER A 58 -15.13 -26.82 17.26
C SER A 58 -15.06 -27.91 16.17
N THR A 59 -13.81 -28.22 15.79
CA THR A 59 -13.15 -29.51 15.49
C THR A 59 -13.58 -30.40 14.32
N ALA A 60 -12.68 -30.49 13.33
CA ALA A 60 -12.24 -31.76 12.72
C ALA A 60 -10.68 -31.79 12.71
N PRO A 61 -10.01 -32.93 12.97
CA PRO A 61 -8.56 -32.97 13.12
C PRO A 61 -7.87 -33.23 11.77
N GLY A 62 -7.06 -32.28 11.32
CA GLY A 62 -6.23 -32.42 10.13
C GLY A 62 -6.12 -31.15 9.29
N SER A 63 -5.64 -30.06 9.89
CA SER A 63 -5.12 -28.89 9.17
C SER A 63 -4.31 -28.08 10.17
N SER A 64 -3.01 -27.98 9.93
CA SER A 64 -2.13 -27.09 10.69
C SER A 64 -2.43 -25.65 10.34
N SER A 65 -2.58 -24.83 11.38
CA SER A 65 -2.90 -23.39 11.45
C SER A 65 -4.30 -22.96 10.99
N THR A 66 -5.21 -22.86 11.96
CA THR A 66 -6.29 -21.88 11.92
C THR A 66 -5.66 -20.48 11.88
N GLU A 67 -5.36 -19.98 10.67
CA GLU A 67 -5.02 -18.57 10.44
C GLU A 67 -6.12 -17.72 11.09
N THR A 68 -5.75 -16.97 12.13
CA THR A 68 -6.73 -16.27 12.95
C THR A 68 -7.16 -15.01 12.22
N ARG A 69 -8.36 -15.05 11.62
CA ARG A 69 -9.00 -13.88 11.02
C ARG A 69 -9.01 -12.71 12.02
N ASN A 70 -8.55 -11.55 11.58
CA ASN A 70 -8.49 -10.35 12.41
C ASN A 70 -8.79 -9.11 11.56
N ILE A 71 -10.07 -8.77 11.45
CA ILE A 71 -10.52 -7.59 10.71
C ILE A 71 -10.00 -6.28 11.30
N ALA A 72 -9.84 -6.20 12.63
CA ALA A 72 -9.36 -4.99 13.30
C ALA A 72 -7.89 -4.67 12.95
N GLN A 73 -7.10 -5.68 12.57
CA GLN A 73 -5.75 -5.50 12.05
C GLN A 73 -5.66 -5.71 10.54
N TRP A 74 -6.80 -5.93 9.89
CA TRP A 74 -6.90 -6.27 8.47
C TRP A 74 -5.93 -7.37 8.04
N SER A 75 -5.73 -8.37 8.90
CA SER A 75 -4.81 -9.47 8.65
C SER A 75 -5.40 -10.41 7.60
N LEU A 76 -4.70 -10.59 6.49
CA LEU A 76 -5.17 -11.37 5.34
C LEU A 76 -4.17 -12.50 4.99
N PRO A 77 -4.63 -13.57 4.33
CA PRO A 77 -3.79 -14.75 4.09
C PRO A 77 -2.51 -14.49 3.29
N LEU A 78 -2.52 -13.55 2.33
CA LEU A 78 -1.33 -13.22 1.54
C LEU A 78 -0.28 -12.41 2.29
N ASP A 79 -0.58 -11.91 3.49
CA ASP A 79 0.36 -11.12 4.28
C ASP A 79 1.62 -11.96 4.64
N GLU A 80 1.49 -13.30 4.78
CA GLU A 80 2.65 -14.21 5.00
C GLU A 80 3.68 -14.16 3.86
N PHE A 81 3.26 -13.80 2.65
CA PHE A 81 4.10 -13.85 1.45
C PHE A 81 4.60 -12.46 1.02
N ALA A 82 4.10 -11.39 1.65
CA ALA A 82 4.44 -10.03 1.28
C ALA A 82 5.86 -9.65 1.77
N PRO A 83 6.70 -9.03 0.93
CA PRO A 83 8.02 -8.55 1.35
C PRO A 83 7.90 -7.25 2.17
N GLU A 84 7.73 -7.36 3.48
CA GLU A 84 7.60 -6.19 4.39
C GLU A 84 8.94 -5.51 4.75
N PHE A 85 10.08 -6.02 4.26
CA PHE A 85 11.42 -5.57 4.69
C PHE A 85 12.08 -4.52 3.76
N SER A 86 11.37 -3.91 2.81
CA SER A 86 11.96 -2.99 1.82
C SER A 86 12.75 -1.82 2.44
N ASN A 87 12.29 -1.29 3.58
CA ASN A 87 13.01 -0.26 4.33
C ASN A 87 14.31 -0.79 4.97
N LEU A 88 14.32 -2.04 5.43
CA LEU A 88 15.53 -2.68 5.97
C LEU A 88 16.53 -3.00 4.85
N ASP A 89 16.02 -3.44 3.70
CA ASP A 89 16.85 -3.74 2.53
C ASP A 89 17.60 -2.51 2.04
N ASN A 90 16.89 -1.39 1.88
CA ASN A 90 17.50 -0.11 1.57
C ASN A 90 18.51 0.29 2.65
N TYR A 91 18.20 0.15 3.95
CA TYR A 91 19.14 0.49 5.01
C TYR A 91 20.44 -0.32 4.92
N ALA A 92 20.33 -1.64 4.75
CA ALA A 92 21.47 -2.53 4.57
C ALA A 92 22.32 -2.14 3.35
N GLU A 93 21.69 -1.85 2.20
CA GLU A 93 22.39 -1.39 0.99
C GLU A 93 23.14 -0.08 1.23
N GLN A 94 22.52 0.90 1.91
CA GLN A 94 23.17 2.16 2.27
C GLN A 94 24.39 1.95 3.17
N LEU A 95 24.29 1.06 4.18
CA LEU A 95 25.41 0.75 5.08
C LEU A 95 26.59 0.12 4.33
N LEU A 96 26.33 -0.79 3.40
CA LEU A 96 27.36 -1.39 2.55
C LEU A 96 27.97 -0.36 1.59
N LEU A 97 27.14 0.52 1.01
CA LEU A 97 27.60 1.65 0.19
C LEU A 97 28.54 2.55 0.97
N ALA A 98 28.20 2.89 2.22
CA ALA A 98 29.05 3.72 3.07
C ALA A 98 30.43 3.10 3.31
N SER A 99 30.47 1.78 3.56
CA SER A 99 31.73 1.04 3.72
C SER A 99 32.57 1.05 2.44
N CYS A 100 31.95 0.79 1.29
CA CYS A 100 32.65 0.79 0.00
C CYS A 100 33.18 2.18 -0.37
N LEU A 101 32.35 3.22 -0.28
CA LEU A 101 32.73 4.60 -0.59
C LEU A 101 33.82 5.13 0.36
N SER A 102 33.84 4.68 1.62
CA SER A 102 34.91 5.04 2.55
C SER A 102 36.28 4.54 2.08
N ASN A 103 36.37 3.43 1.35
CA ASN A 103 37.64 2.94 0.79
C ASN A 103 38.18 3.87 -0.31
N GLU A 104 37.28 4.60 -0.99
CA GLU A 104 37.59 5.63 -1.98
C GLU A 104 37.76 7.02 -1.36
N ASN A 105 37.76 7.13 -0.03
CA ASN A 105 37.79 8.40 0.74
C ASN A 105 36.59 9.32 0.46
N ILE A 106 35.45 8.75 0.07
CA ILE A 106 34.19 9.46 -0.18
C ILE A 106 33.29 9.33 1.03
N LYS A 107 32.72 10.44 1.50
CA LYS A 107 31.81 10.43 2.65
C LYS A 107 30.40 10.07 2.22
N TRP A 108 29.83 9.11 2.93
CA TRP A 108 28.43 8.74 2.82
C TRP A 108 27.87 8.52 4.23
N PRO A 109 27.41 9.59 4.90
CA PRO A 109 27.12 9.58 6.34
C PRO A 109 25.74 8.96 6.62
N VAL A 110 25.61 7.66 6.36
CA VAL A 110 24.37 6.92 6.58
C VAL A 110 23.98 7.00 8.06
N PRO A 111 22.78 7.50 8.39
CA PRO A 111 22.37 7.65 9.78
C PRO A 111 21.98 6.32 10.43
N TRP A 112 21.83 6.34 11.75
CA TRP A 112 21.16 5.26 12.46
C TRP A 112 19.68 5.20 12.07
N GLN A 113 19.17 4.00 11.81
CA GLN A 113 17.74 3.71 11.65
C GLN A 113 17.27 2.84 12.82
N ASP A 114 16.17 3.22 13.44
CA ASP A 114 15.47 2.35 14.39
C ASP A 114 14.72 1.26 13.63
N ILE A 115 15.26 0.04 13.65
CA ILE A 115 14.67 -1.11 12.96
C ILE A 115 13.58 -1.81 13.78
N GLU A 116 13.42 -1.41 15.04
CA GLU A 116 12.39 -1.92 15.95
C GLU A 116 11.33 -0.84 16.24
N GLU A 117 11.35 0.26 15.48
CA GLU A 117 10.37 1.33 15.62
C GLU A 117 8.96 0.76 15.37
N PRO A 118 8.02 0.94 16.31
CA PRO A 118 6.67 0.43 16.13
C PRO A 118 6.02 1.06 14.88
N THR A 119 5.40 0.21 14.07
CA THR A 119 4.54 0.66 12.97
C THR A 119 3.50 1.64 13.51
N SER A 120 3.24 2.70 12.74
CA SER A 120 2.19 3.66 13.06
C SER A 120 0.88 2.91 13.36
N PRO A 121 0.14 3.26 14.43
CA PRO A 121 -1.07 2.56 14.87
C PRO A 121 -2.23 2.65 13.87
N VAL A 122 -2.08 3.45 12.82
CA VAL A 122 -3.05 3.57 11.72
C VAL A 122 -2.67 2.71 10.51
N PHE A 123 -1.63 1.88 10.62
CA PHE A 123 -1.23 0.90 9.61
C PHE A 123 -0.97 -0.46 10.27
N ASN A 124 -1.25 -1.55 9.56
CA ASN A 124 -0.80 -2.88 9.97
C ASN A 124 0.64 -3.15 9.48
N GLN A 125 1.18 -4.32 9.83
CA GLN A 125 2.54 -4.72 9.42
C GLN A 125 2.67 -4.80 7.88
N ALA A 126 1.62 -5.23 7.19
CA ALA A 126 1.54 -5.25 5.73
C ALA A 126 1.41 -3.87 5.06
N GLY A 127 1.52 -2.77 5.83
CA GLY A 127 1.44 -1.41 5.33
C GLY A 127 0.03 -0.98 4.89
N ARG A 128 -1.00 -1.76 5.21
CA ARG A 128 -2.41 -1.42 4.91
C ARG A 128 -2.90 -0.40 5.93
N ARG A 129 -3.57 0.64 5.44
CA ARG A 129 -4.20 1.65 6.29
C ARG A 129 -5.32 1.01 7.11
N LEU A 130 -5.21 1.08 8.42
CA LEU A 130 -6.26 0.75 9.36
C LEU A 130 -7.17 1.96 9.57
N PHE A 131 -8.46 1.70 9.65
CA PHE A 131 -9.46 2.73 9.88
C PHE A 131 -10.70 2.14 10.58
N ASP A 132 -10.87 2.49 11.85
CA ASP A 132 -12.04 2.17 12.66
C ASP A 132 -12.44 3.40 13.50
N LEU A 133 -13.44 3.22 14.37
CA LEU A 133 -13.92 4.31 15.23
C LEU A 133 -12.84 4.82 16.20
N GLU A 134 -12.02 3.95 16.78
CA GLU A 134 -10.97 4.34 17.72
C GLU A 134 -9.89 5.16 17.01
N ILE A 135 -9.44 4.70 15.84
CA ILE A 135 -8.49 5.41 14.98
C ILE A 135 -9.08 6.76 14.54
N ALA A 136 -10.34 6.79 14.11
CA ALA A 136 -11.00 8.01 13.68
C ALA A 136 -11.09 9.06 14.81
N GLN A 137 -11.44 8.62 16.02
CA GLN A 137 -11.52 9.49 17.20
C GLN A 137 -10.17 10.07 17.59
N LYS A 138 -9.11 9.26 17.51
CA LYS A 138 -7.78 9.64 18.01
C LYS A 138 -6.92 10.36 16.97
N TYR A 139 -6.99 9.93 15.72
CA TYR A 139 -6.08 10.35 14.65
C TYR A 139 -6.79 11.03 13.48
N GLY A 140 -8.12 11.01 13.41
CA GLY A 140 -8.83 11.52 12.24
C GLY A 140 -8.36 10.81 10.96
N PHE A 141 -7.99 11.57 9.93
CA PHE A 141 -7.43 11.03 8.69
C PHE A 141 -5.89 11.02 8.65
N ARG A 142 -5.21 11.47 9.71
CA ARG A 142 -3.75 11.58 9.78
C ARG A 142 -3.09 10.23 9.53
N THR A 143 -2.15 10.18 8.58
CA THR A 143 -1.34 8.98 8.27
C THR A 143 -0.05 8.92 9.08
N ASN A 144 0.56 10.08 9.33
CA ASN A 144 1.85 10.18 9.98
C ASN A 144 1.70 10.62 11.43
N LEU A 145 2.45 9.96 12.31
CA LEU A 145 2.63 10.41 13.67
C LEU A 145 3.81 11.39 13.76
N ALA A 146 4.08 11.90 14.96
CA ALA A 146 5.24 12.74 15.18
C ALA A 146 6.52 12.06 14.65
N PRO A 147 7.43 12.79 13.98
CA PRO A 147 8.66 12.20 13.47
C PRO A 147 9.46 11.59 14.64
N SER A 148 9.92 10.35 14.46
CA SER A 148 10.88 9.72 15.35
C SER A 148 12.28 10.27 15.13
N LYS A 149 13.17 10.04 16.09
CA LYS A 149 14.58 10.41 15.93
C LYS A 149 15.21 9.78 14.68
N SER A 150 14.85 8.53 14.40
CA SER A 150 15.26 7.81 13.18
C SER A 150 14.80 8.58 11.94
N SER A 151 13.50 8.90 11.85
CA SER A 151 12.95 9.62 10.69
C SER A 151 13.58 11.01 10.47
N GLU A 152 13.85 11.77 11.54
CA GLU A 152 14.52 13.08 11.44
C GLU A 152 15.94 12.98 10.85
N LEU A 153 16.70 11.95 11.27
CA LEU A 153 18.06 11.73 10.77
C LEU A 153 18.04 11.36 9.28
N TRP A 154 17.09 10.53 8.87
CA TRP A 154 16.92 10.12 7.49
C TRP A 154 16.44 11.25 6.59
N GLU A 155 15.54 12.12 7.07
CA GLU A 155 15.12 13.31 6.33
C GLU A 155 16.32 14.22 6.01
N ALA A 156 17.20 14.45 6.99
CA ALA A 156 18.42 15.21 6.77
C ALA A 156 19.35 14.50 5.76
N PHE A 157 19.51 13.18 5.87
CA PHE A 157 20.36 12.39 4.99
C PHE A 157 19.87 12.35 3.53
N VAL A 158 18.56 12.29 3.27
CA VAL A 158 18.02 12.31 1.90
C VAL A 158 18.38 13.60 1.15
N THR A 159 18.59 14.71 1.89
CA THR A 159 19.04 15.99 1.32
C THR A 159 20.57 16.15 1.29
N TYR A 160 21.33 15.13 1.71
CA TYR A 160 22.78 15.16 1.67
C TYR A 160 23.29 15.13 0.24
N GLU A 161 24.03 16.16 -0.15
CA GLU A 161 24.70 16.23 -1.45
C GLU A 161 26.19 15.92 -1.28
N PRO A 162 26.69 14.81 -1.85
CA PRO A 162 28.11 14.49 -1.83
C PRO A 162 28.89 15.49 -2.69
N SER A 163 30.05 15.91 -2.19
CA SER A 163 30.86 16.98 -2.80
C SER A 163 32.17 16.46 -3.40
N GLU A 164 32.51 15.22 -3.09
CA GLU A 164 33.75 14.56 -3.43
C GLU A 164 33.81 14.25 -4.94
N PRO A 165 34.93 14.57 -5.63
CA PRO A 165 35.09 14.25 -7.04
C PRO A 165 34.97 12.76 -7.32
N GLY A 166 34.32 12.39 -8.42
CA GLY A 166 34.17 10.99 -8.80
C GLY A 166 33.09 10.23 -8.01
N PHE A 167 32.31 10.92 -7.15
CA PHE A 167 31.24 10.31 -6.37
C PHE A 167 30.36 9.36 -7.17
N GLN A 168 29.81 9.81 -8.32
CA GLN A 168 28.86 9.01 -9.08
C GLN A 168 29.48 7.69 -9.60
N GLU A 169 30.70 7.75 -10.12
CA GLU A 169 31.40 6.55 -10.64
C GLU A 169 31.72 5.56 -9.52
N ALA A 170 32.18 6.05 -8.37
CA ALA A 170 32.43 5.22 -7.20
C ALA A 170 31.13 4.63 -6.65
N PHE A 171 30.06 5.42 -6.59
CA PHE A 171 28.73 4.99 -6.15
C PHE A 171 28.19 3.86 -7.04
N ASP A 172 28.21 4.05 -8.36
CA ASP A 172 27.73 3.05 -9.32
C ASP A 172 28.55 1.75 -9.23
N THR A 173 29.87 1.87 -9.14
CA THR A 173 30.79 0.72 -9.01
C THR A 173 30.54 -0.04 -7.70
N CYS A 174 30.43 0.68 -6.58
CA CYS A 174 30.12 0.11 -5.27
C CYS A 174 28.76 -0.59 -5.29
N LEU A 175 27.73 0.06 -5.83
CA LEU A 175 26.37 -0.49 -5.91
C LEU A 175 26.32 -1.76 -6.76
N GLU A 176 26.99 -1.77 -7.90
CA GLU A 176 27.10 -2.96 -8.75
C GLU A 176 27.80 -4.12 -8.02
N GLY A 177 28.90 -3.83 -7.31
CA GLY A 177 29.60 -4.83 -6.49
C GLY A 177 28.73 -5.40 -5.39
N ILE A 178 28.05 -4.54 -4.63
CA ILE A 178 27.16 -4.91 -3.54
C ILE A 178 26.03 -5.81 -4.05
N ARG A 179 25.37 -5.45 -5.15
CA ARG A 179 24.26 -6.25 -5.70
C ARG A 179 24.70 -7.57 -6.32
N LYS A 180 25.99 -7.72 -6.68
CA LYS A 180 26.57 -9.01 -7.07
C LYS A 180 26.82 -9.93 -5.87
N GLU A 181 27.31 -9.38 -4.76
CA GLU A 181 27.62 -10.13 -3.54
C GLU A 181 26.38 -10.43 -2.69
N HIS A 182 25.44 -9.47 -2.65
CA HIS A 182 24.20 -9.52 -1.90
C HIS A 182 23.00 -9.28 -2.83
N PRO A 183 22.66 -10.25 -3.71
CA PRO A 183 21.54 -10.11 -4.63
C PRO A 183 20.24 -9.73 -3.89
N VAL A 184 19.54 -8.73 -4.42
CA VAL A 184 18.18 -8.40 -3.99
C VAL A 184 17.23 -9.53 -4.42
N SER A 185 16.09 -9.65 -3.74
CA SER A 185 15.05 -10.60 -4.15
C SER A 185 14.64 -10.39 -5.60
N SER A 186 14.27 -11.49 -6.28
CA SER A 186 13.85 -11.44 -7.69
C SER A 186 12.72 -10.42 -7.86
N PHE A 187 12.85 -9.55 -8.86
CA PHE A 187 11.79 -8.61 -9.22
C PHE A 187 10.46 -9.34 -9.51
N ASP A 188 10.54 -10.48 -10.20
CA ASP A 188 9.37 -11.29 -10.53
C ASP A 188 8.67 -11.84 -9.28
N ASP A 189 9.42 -12.11 -8.20
CA ASP A 189 8.87 -12.63 -6.94
C ASP A 189 8.16 -11.53 -6.15
N SER A 190 8.76 -10.35 -6.08
CA SER A 190 8.15 -9.18 -5.44
C SER A 190 6.90 -8.69 -6.18
N VAL A 191 6.93 -8.75 -7.52
CA VAL A 191 5.79 -8.38 -8.36
C VAL A 191 4.66 -9.40 -8.24
N LEU A 192 4.96 -10.70 -8.18
CA LEU A 192 3.94 -11.75 -8.10
C LEU A 192 2.94 -11.52 -6.97
N VAL A 193 3.43 -11.34 -5.74
CA VAL A 193 2.55 -11.17 -4.56
C VAL A 193 1.83 -9.82 -4.59
N THR A 194 2.54 -8.74 -4.96
CA THR A 194 1.96 -7.40 -5.04
C THR A 194 0.86 -7.29 -6.09
N ASP A 195 1.08 -7.88 -7.27
CA ASP A 195 0.10 -7.94 -8.34
C ASP A 195 -1.12 -8.77 -7.93
N LEU A 196 -0.89 -9.91 -7.27
CA LEU A 196 -1.97 -10.77 -6.79
C LEU A 196 -2.84 -10.05 -5.75
N ILE A 197 -2.22 -9.37 -4.78
CA ILE A 197 -2.93 -8.54 -3.78
C ILE A 197 -3.76 -7.45 -4.48
N SER A 198 -3.16 -6.72 -5.42
CA SER A 198 -3.83 -5.62 -6.12
C SER A 198 -5.01 -6.10 -6.97
N GLN A 199 -4.85 -7.23 -7.66
CA GLN A 199 -5.92 -7.85 -8.44
C GLN A 199 -7.09 -8.28 -7.54
N ILE A 200 -6.79 -8.94 -6.42
CA ILE A 200 -7.81 -9.41 -5.47
C ILE A 200 -8.53 -8.24 -4.80
N GLN A 201 -7.83 -7.18 -4.41
CA GLN A 201 -8.46 -5.97 -3.88
C GLN A 201 -9.45 -5.35 -4.86
N SER A 202 -9.06 -5.27 -6.14
CA SER A 202 -9.92 -4.77 -7.22
C SER A 202 -11.15 -5.66 -7.41
N GLU A 203 -10.95 -6.98 -7.47
CA GLU A 203 -12.04 -7.95 -7.59
C GLU A 203 -13.00 -7.89 -6.39
N ALA A 204 -12.46 -7.88 -5.17
CA ALA A 204 -13.25 -7.80 -3.95
C ALA A 204 -14.09 -6.52 -3.91
N SER A 205 -13.49 -5.39 -4.26
CA SER A 205 -14.17 -4.09 -4.33
C SER A 205 -15.32 -4.07 -5.32
N LEU A 206 -15.23 -4.84 -6.42
CA LEU A 206 -16.25 -4.94 -7.46
C LEU A 206 -17.29 -6.04 -7.18
N SER A 207 -17.15 -6.81 -6.11
CA SER A 207 -18.11 -7.85 -5.76
C SER A 207 -19.49 -7.27 -5.43
N PRO A 208 -20.60 -7.97 -5.76
CA PRO A 208 -21.95 -7.46 -5.52
C PRO A 208 -22.22 -7.09 -4.06
N GLN A 209 -21.70 -7.88 -3.11
CA GLN A 209 -21.87 -7.68 -1.67
C GLN A 209 -21.17 -6.41 -1.21
N VAL A 210 -19.93 -6.18 -1.66
CA VAL A 210 -19.17 -4.97 -1.31
C VAL A 210 -19.78 -3.72 -1.95
N GLN A 211 -20.24 -3.81 -3.21
CA GLN A 211 -20.93 -2.72 -3.90
C GLN A 211 -22.24 -2.35 -3.19
N GLN A 212 -23.01 -3.35 -2.74
CA GLN A 212 -24.24 -3.10 -1.97
C GLN A 212 -23.94 -2.40 -0.64
N ALA A 213 -22.90 -2.83 0.09
CA ALA A 213 -22.50 -2.20 1.33
C ALA A 213 -21.96 -0.77 1.10
N ALA A 214 -21.26 -0.53 -0.02
CA ALA A 214 -20.82 0.82 -0.43
C ALA A 214 -22.01 1.77 -0.68
N ASP A 215 -23.08 1.27 -1.29
CA ASP A 215 -24.32 2.04 -1.49
C ASP A 215 -25.01 2.40 -0.17
N LEU A 216 -24.99 1.49 0.81
CA LEU A 216 -25.51 1.75 2.16
C LEU A 216 -24.64 2.78 2.90
N TRP A 217 -23.31 2.64 2.82
CA TRP A 217 -22.36 3.61 3.38
C TRP A 217 -22.60 5.00 2.80
N ARG A 218 -22.75 5.10 1.48
CA ARG A 218 -23.01 6.38 0.80
C ARG A 218 -24.32 6.99 1.26
N SER A 219 -25.36 6.17 1.41
CA SER A 219 -26.67 6.60 1.91
C SER A 219 -26.60 7.09 3.37
N CYS A 220 -25.72 6.50 4.19
CA CYS A 220 -25.42 6.95 5.56
C CYS A 220 -24.68 8.30 5.57
N MET A 221 -23.71 8.49 4.68
CA MET A 221 -22.86 9.68 4.63
C MET A 221 -23.55 10.91 4.01
N GLN A 222 -24.40 10.71 3.00
CA GLN A 222 -25.10 11.78 2.28
C GLN A 222 -25.80 12.83 3.17
N PRO A 223 -26.63 12.46 4.17
CA PRO A 223 -27.33 13.44 5.01
C PRO A 223 -26.40 14.26 5.91
N LEU A 224 -25.14 13.85 6.10
CA LEU A 224 -24.19 14.51 6.99
C LEU A 224 -23.55 15.76 6.37
N GLY A 225 -23.67 15.94 5.05
CA GLY A 225 -23.33 17.20 4.38
C GLY A 225 -21.83 17.47 4.20
N PHE A 226 -20.99 16.45 4.12
CA PHE A 226 -19.53 16.58 3.89
C PHE A 226 -19.13 16.78 2.42
N GLY A 227 -20.00 17.38 1.60
CA GLY A 227 -19.79 17.56 0.17
C GLY A 227 -20.19 16.35 -0.67
N GLN A 228 -19.53 16.18 -1.83
CA GLN A 228 -19.83 15.09 -2.74
C GLN A 228 -19.31 13.76 -2.18
N ILE A 229 -20.23 12.83 -1.90
CA ILE A 229 -19.89 11.48 -1.45
C ILE A 229 -19.59 10.59 -2.67
N PRO A 230 -18.40 9.96 -2.75
CA PRO A 230 -18.04 9.08 -3.86
C PRO A 230 -18.87 7.79 -3.87
N ALA A 231 -18.72 7.00 -4.94
CA ALA A 231 -19.36 5.68 -5.02
C ALA A 231 -18.66 4.66 -4.10
N SER A 232 -17.32 4.70 -4.03
CA SER A 232 -16.55 3.83 -3.16
C SER A 232 -16.13 4.56 -1.88
N PRO A 233 -16.28 3.95 -0.69
CA PRO A 233 -15.73 4.49 0.55
C PRO A 233 -14.21 4.76 0.47
N SER A 234 -13.45 3.94 -0.26
CA SER A 234 -12.00 4.09 -0.42
C SER A 234 -11.57 5.39 -1.11
N GLU A 235 -12.49 6.08 -1.78
CA GLU A 235 -12.26 7.37 -2.44
C GLU A 235 -12.62 8.57 -1.53
N PHE A 236 -13.12 8.31 -0.33
CA PHE A 236 -13.42 9.32 0.68
C PHE A 236 -12.34 9.34 1.77
N PRO A 237 -11.93 10.51 2.26
CA PRO A 237 -12.29 11.87 1.82
C PRO A 237 -11.58 12.26 0.51
N SER A 238 -12.16 13.23 -0.21
CA SER A 238 -11.50 13.81 -1.40
C SER A 238 -10.25 14.62 -1.02
N SER A 239 -9.36 14.87 -1.98
CA SER A 239 -8.19 15.72 -1.77
C SER A 239 -8.55 17.16 -1.36
N GLU A 240 -9.67 17.68 -1.87
CA GLU A 240 -10.17 19.01 -1.50
C GLU A 240 -10.64 19.04 -0.05
N LEU A 241 -11.38 18.02 0.39
CA LEU A 241 -11.82 17.92 1.77
C LEU A 241 -10.63 17.73 2.72
N LEU A 242 -9.66 16.88 2.37
CA LEU A 242 -8.41 16.76 3.13
C LEU A 242 -7.67 18.09 3.24
N THR A 243 -7.68 18.91 2.19
CA THR A 243 -7.07 20.26 2.21
C THR A 243 -7.84 21.20 3.13
N GLU A 244 -9.17 21.19 3.08
CA GLU A 244 -10.04 21.97 3.98
C GLU A 244 -9.80 21.62 5.45
N LEU A 245 -9.66 20.32 5.75
CA LEU A 245 -9.39 19.79 7.09
C LEU A 245 -7.95 20.04 7.57
N GLY A 246 -7.06 20.51 6.69
CA GLY A 246 -5.63 20.65 6.97
C GLY A 246 -4.91 19.31 7.13
N SER A 247 -5.46 18.23 6.56
CA SER A 247 -4.96 16.85 6.59
C SER A 247 -4.22 16.46 5.31
N ALA A 248 -4.16 17.32 4.31
CA ALA A 248 -3.35 17.11 3.11
C ALA A 248 -1.83 17.30 3.42
N PRO A 249 -0.95 16.39 2.97
CA PRO A 249 0.49 16.58 3.07
C PRO A 249 1.00 17.81 2.30
N PRO A 250 2.07 18.48 2.76
CA PRO A 250 2.66 18.36 4.09
C PRO A 250 1.75 19.01 5.14
N PHE A 251 1.29 18.23 6.12
CA PHE A 251 0.43 18.75 7.19
C PHE A 251 1.27 19.51 8.21
N LYS A 252 0.73 20.63 8.71
CA LYS A 252 1.42 21.54 9.64
C LYS A 252 1.30 21.11 11.10
N THR A 253 0.35 20.22 11.41
CA THR A 253 0.06 19.73 12.75
C THR A 253 -0.11 18.21 12.73
N ILE A 254 0.41 17.56 13.77
CA ILE A 254 0.27 16.10 13.97
C ILE A 254 -1.12 15.78 14.54
N GLU A 255 -1.63 16.65 15.42
CA GLU A 255 -2.96 16.50 16.01
C GLU A 255 -4.08 16.87 15.02
N PRO A 256 -5.13 16.04 14.90
CA PRO A 256 -6.26 16.33 14.04
C PRO A 256 -7.10 17.49 14.59
N SER A 257 -7.75 18.22 13.70
CA SER A 257 -8.71 19.25 14.12
C SER A 257 -10.01 18.60 14.63
N ALA A 258 -10.78 19.31 15.47
CA ALA A 258 -12.08 18.81 15.91
C ALA A 258 -13.03 18.51 14.73
N ARG A 259 -12.94 19.30 13.66
CA ARG A 259 -13.71 19.08 12.43
C ARG A 259 -13.26 17.84 11.68
N GLU A 260 -11.96 17.59 11.63
CA GLU A 260 -11.43 16.35 11.03
C GLU A 260 -11.91 15.12 11.78
N VAL A 261 -11.84 15.14 13.12
CA VAL A 261 -12.34 14.05 13.96
C VAL A 261 -13.83 13.81 13.73
N GLU A 262 -14.64 14.88 13.64
CA GLU A 262 -16.08 14.77 13.34
C GLU A 262 -16.34 14.04 12.01
N VAL A 263 -15.64 14.42 10.94
CA VAL A 263 -15.80 13.79 9.61
C VAL A 263 -15.29 12.34 9.63
N ALA A 264 -14.15 12.09 10.26
CA ALA A 264 -13.55 10.77 10.36
C ALA A 264 -14.43 9.80 11.16
N VAL A 265 -15.00 10.25 12.28
CA VAL A 265 -15.91 9.45 13.12
C VAL A 265 -17.16 9.10 12.34
N ALA A 266 -17.79 10.07 11.68
CA ALA A 266 -18.94 9.81 10.84
C ALA A 266 -18.63 8.81 9.71
N TYR A 267 -17.46 8.93 9.08
CA TYR A 267 -16.99 7.98 8.08
C TYR A 267 -16.85 6.56 8.66
N ALA A 268 -16.21 6.41 9.82
CA ALA A 268 -16.06 5.12 10.51
C ALA A 268 -17.41 4.51 10.93
N ASP A 269 -18.30 5.30 11.52
CA ASP A 269 -19.64 4.86 11.91
C ASP A 269 -20.47 4.38 10.71
N CYS A 270 -20.37 5.09 9.57
CA CYS A 270 -21.02 4.66 8.34
C CYS A 270 -20.36 3.42 7.72
N LEU A 271 -19.04 3.22 7.85
CA LEU A 271 -18.38 2.00 7.40
C LEU A 271 -18.87 0.77 8.18
N ASP A 272 -18.99 0.91 9.51
CA ASP A 272 -19.46 -0.15 10.40
C ASP A 272 -20.95 -0.45 10.18
N SER A 273 -21.81 0.57 10.27
CA SER A 273 -23.27 0.39 10.17
C SER A 273 -23.75 -0.06 8.79
N SER A 274 -22.99 0.20 7.72
CA SER A 274 -23.27 -0.32 6.38
C SER A 274 -22.79 -1.75 6.16
N GLY A 275 -21.95 -2.28 7.06
CA GLY A 275 -21.27 -3.57 6.89
C GLY A 275 -20.17 -3.58 5.83
N TYR A 276 -19.72 -2.43 5.34
CA TYR A 276 -18.75 -2.35 4.24
C TYR A 276 -17.42 -3.00 4.59
N SER A 277 -16.84 -2.66 5.74
CA SER A 277 -15.55 -3.22 6.16
C SER A 277 -15.61 -4.75 6.28
N ALA A 278 -16.70 -5.29 6.83
CA ALA A 278 -16.89 -6.73 6.95
C ALA A 278 -17.05 -7.40 5.58
N ALA A 279 -17.86 -6.84 4.69
CA ALA A 279 -18.06 -7.39 3.35
C ALA A 279 -16.76 -7.41 2.54
N LEU A 280 -15.96 -6.34 2.61
CA LEU A 280 -14.69 -6.25 1.90
C LEU A 280 -13.69 -7.26 2.45
N TYR A 281 -13.51 -7.29 3.76
CA TYR A 281 -12.58 -8.21 4.43
C TYR A 281 -12.89 -9.67 4.12
N GLU A 282 -14.16 -10.09 4.23
CA GLU A 282 -14.56 -11.48 3.96
C GLU A 282 -14.36 -11.88 2.50
N THR A 283 -14.59 -10.93 1.58
CA THR A 283 -14.36 -11.16 0.15
C THR A 283 -12.87 -11.26 -0.17
N GLU A 284 -12.05 -10.33 0.34
CA GLU A 284 -10.59 -10.40 0.20
C GLU A 284 -10.05 -11.70 0.80
N TRP A 285 -10.48 -12.07 2.01
CA TRP A 285 -10.04 -13.31 2.66
C TRP A 285 -10.29 -14.53 1.79
N THR A 286 -11.51 -14.64 1.25
CA THR A 286 -11.93 -15.77 0.42
C THR A 286 -11.09 -15.84 -0.85
N LEU A 287 -10.99 -14.73 -1.59
CA LEU A 287 -10.22 -14.67 -2.83
C LEU A 287 -8.73 -14.93 -2.60
N GLN A 288 -8.16 -14.44 -1.51
CA GLN A 288 -6.76 -14.71 -1.15
C GLN A 288 -6.54 -16.18 -0.78
N SER A 289 -7.45 -16.78 -0.01
CA SER A 289 -7.37 -18.20 0.34
C SER A 289 -7.37 -19.08 -0.92
N GLU A 290 -8.28 -18.81 -1.87
CA GLU A 290 -8.35 -19.51 -3.15
C GLU A 290 -7.10 -19.29 -4.02
N ALA A 291 -6.55 -18.07 -4.01
CA ALA A 291 -5.33 -17.75 -4.74
C ALA A 291 -4.11 -18.50 -4.18
N ILE A 292 -4.01 -18.59 -2.85
CA ILE A 292 -2.96 -19.36 -2.21
C ILE A 292 -3.07 -20.84 -2.57
N GLU A 293 -4.26 -21.43 -2.51
CA GLU A 293 -4.43 -22.84 -2.90
C GLU A 293 -4.02 -23.09 -4.35
N ARG A 294 -4.33 -22.16 -5.25
CA ARG A 294 -4.03 -22.24 -6.68
C ARG A 294 -2.54 -22.09 -7.00
N ASP A 295 -1.80 -21.25 -6.26
CA ASP A 295 -0.42 -20.89 -6.57
C ASP A 295 0.59 -21.20 -5.45
N ARG A 296 0.23 -22.12 -4.54
CA ARG A 296 0.97 -22.42 -3.31
C ARG A 296 2.46 -22.65 -3.53
N ALA A 297 2.85 -23.42 -4.55
CA ALA A 297 4.26 -23.73 -4.79
C ALA A 297 5.10 -22.48 -5.15
N ASN A 298 4.53 -21.53 -5.90
CA ASN A 298 5.22 -20.29 -6.22
C ASN A 298 5.28 -19.38 -5.00
N LEU A 299 4.19 -19.29 -4.25
CA LEU A 299 4.11 -18.48 -3.03
C LEU A 299 5.06 -19.01 -1.94
N ASP A 300 5.14 -20.32 -1.72
CA ASP A 300 6.10 -20.94 -0.79
C ASP A 300 7.54 -20.59 -1.18
N ARG A 301 7.87 -20.61 -2.47
CA ARG A 301 9.20 -20.20 -2.96
C ARG A 301 9.47 -18.71 -2.69
N VAL A 302 8.46 -17.84 -2.87
CA VAL A 302 8.59 -16.41 -2.54
C VAL A 302 8.81 -16.22 -1.05
N ARG A 303 8.02 -16.88 -0.18
CA ARG A 303 8.21 -16.85 1.28
C ARG A 303 9.63 -17.23 1.68
N ASP A 304 10.11 -18.38 1.20
CA ASP A 304 11.44 -18.86 1.55
C ASP A 304 12.54 -17.87 1.10
N SER A 305 12.36 -17.22 -0.06
CA SER A 305 13.27 -16.17 -0.54
C SER A 305 13.21 -14.91 0.31
N VAL A 306 12.02 -14.47 0.71
CA VAL A 306 11.79 -13.31 1.57
C VAL A 306 12.44 -13.52 2.94
N GLU A 307 12.18 -14.66 3.59
CA GLU A 307 12.76 -14.99 4.89
C GLU A 307 14.28 -15.08 4.84
N SER A 308 14.83 -15.67 3.76
CA SER A 308 16.29 -15.74 3.59
C SER A 308 16.88 -14.34 3.46
N ARG A 309 16.29 -13.49 2.63
CA ARG A 309 16.77 -12.12 2.42
C ARG A 309 16.66 -11.29 3.68
N GLU A 310 15.57 -11.41 4.43
CA GLU A 310 15.40 -10.68 5.69
C GLU A 310 16.50 -11.05 6.70
N ARG A 311 16.84 -12.33 6.84
CA ARG A 311 17.95 -12.77 7.71
C ARG A 311 19.29 -12.15 7.29
N ASP A 312 19.58 -12.14 6.00
CA ASP A 312 20.82 -11.57 5.46
C ASP A 312 20.89 -10.05 5.69
N VAL A 313 19.78 -9.34 5.41
CA VAL A 313 19.64 -7.89 5.64
C VAL A 313 19.85 -7.55 7.11
N ARG A 314 19.22 -8.29 8.03
CA ARG A 314 19.40 -8.09 9.48
C ARG A 314 20.83 -8.34 9.91
N ALA A 315 21.52 -9.32 9.33
CA ALA A 315 22.94 -9.58 9.62
C ALA A 315 23.83 -8.42 9.14
N ILE A 316 23.58 -7.88 7.95
CA ILE A 316 24.29 -6.70 7.43
C ILE A 316 24.09 -5.50 8.35
N ILE A 317 22.84 -5.21 8.75
CA ILE A 317 22.53 -4.10 9.65
C ILE A 317 23.26 -4.28 10.98
N ALA A 318 23.17 -5.45 11.60
CA ALA A 318 23.82 -5.74 12.87
C ALA A 318 25.36 -5.56 12.83
N ALA A 319 25.98 -5.84 11.68
CA ALA A 319 27.42 -5.71 11.50
C ALA A 319 27.89 -4.28 11.18
N ASN A 320 27.05 -3.45 10.56
CA ASN A 320 27.47 -2.18 9.96
C ASN A 320 26.76 -0.94 10.53
N ALA A 321 25.64 -1.08 11.24
CA ALA A 321 24.85 0.05 11.68
C ALA A 321 25.64 0.97 12.64
N PRO A 322 25.58 2.31 12.46
CA PRO A 322 26.10 3.24 13.45
C PRO A 322 25.33 3.14 14.76
N ARG A 323 25.96 3.56 15.86
CA ARG A 323 25.28 3.64 17.16
C ARG A 323 24.28 4.81 17.16
N ALA A 324 23.15 4.60 17.83
CA ALA A 324 22.15 5.63 18.13
C ALA A 324 22.74 6.78 18.97
#